data_AF-B7GDZ6-F1
#
_entry.id   AF-B7GDZ6-F1
#
_cell.length_a   1.000
_cell.length_b   1.000
_cell.length_c   1.000
_cell.angle_alpha   90.00
_cell.angle_beta   90.00
_cell.angle_gamma   90.00
#
_symmetry.space_group_name_H-M   'P 1'
#
loop_
_entity.id
_entity.type
_entity.pdbx_description
1 polymer ?
#
loop_
_entity_poly.entity_id
_entity_poly.type
_entity_poly.pdbx_seq_one_letter_code
_entity_poly.pdbx_strand_id
1 'polypeptide(L)'
;MPTVAPVRSRRFVSLPLCLNILTFHTSPLHTVSAMKVVDFVRKPFIQRACAEPHTIPSVVSFFFGLDCHDPAQVQAQLRDGGALTTMKDLWFAGGSEYDQLCATHFADTIRAAGNGQLARNDPAWTQQVDGVVAQLVLCDQLARNAFRGTPEAYAYDQPALRLARTLHTDYRASRVASASRTIQGEYHPPYVAFLVTAFMHSEVLTDHEAVTEILQHERETTPEHLHDWWRYQETFEQEHRDVVERFGRYPHRNALHQRQSTPEEEAWLDDTENLPGWALSQLQDRPECAEDDVAVGTNPSA
;
A
#
# COMPACT_ATOMS: atom_id res chain seq x y z
N MET A 1 -8.67 26.42 -60.47
CA MET A 1 -9.05 25.19 -59.75
C MET A 1 -7.78 24.47 -59.36
N PRO A 2 -7.40 24.41 -58.07
CA PRO A 2 -6.16 23.80 -57.66
C PRO A 2 -6.34 22.29 -57.43
N THR A 3 -5.36 21.57 -57.93
CA THR A 3 -5.20 20.12 -58.00
C THR A 3 -4.96 19.53 -56.60
N VAL A 4 -5.73 18.51 -56.22
CA VAL A 4 -5.60 17.77 -54.97
C VAL A 4 -4.42 16.78 -55.08
N ALA A 5 -3.46 16.87 -54.16
CA ALA A 5 -2.38 15.89 -54.01
C ALA A 5 -2.85 14.66 -53.21
N PRO A 6 -2.34 13.45 -53.48
CA PRO A 6 -2.80 12.23 -52.82
C PRO A 6 -2.18 12.07 -51.42
N VAL A 7 -3.02 11.63 -50.48
CA VAL A 7 -2.64 11.28 -49.09
C VAL A 7 -1.72 10.05 -49.11
N ARG A 8 -0.49 10.21 -48.60
CA ARG A 8 0.45 9.10 -48.38
C ARG A 8 -0.01 8.26 -47.19
N SER A 9 -0.31 6.99 -47.43
CA SER A 9 -0.47 5.95 -46.41
C SER A 9 0.83 5.82 -45.60
N ARG A 10 0.78 6.03 -44.28
CA ARG A 10 1.89 5.67 -43.39
C ARG A 10 1.95 4.14 -43.30
N ARG A 11 3.02 3.56 -43.85
CA ARG A 11 3.40 2.16 -43.64
C ARG A 11 3.81 2.00 -42.18
N PHE A 12 3.21 1.04 -41.49
CA PHE A 12 3.75 0.50 -40.24
C PHE A 12 5.14 -0.08 -40.53
N VAL A 13 6.17 0.54 -39.96
CA VAL A 13 7.51 -0.04 -39.91
C VAL A 13 7.53 -0.93 -38.67
N SER A 14 7.54 -2.23 -38.89
CA SER A 14 7.82 -3.23 -37.87
C SER A 14 9.28 -3.08 -37.44
N LEU A 15 9.50 -2.65 -36.21
CA LEU A 15 10.80 -2.70 -35.54
C LEU A 15 10.86 -3.99 -34.72
N PRO A 16 11.98 -4.74 -34.77
CA PRO A 16 12.07 -6.03 -34.10
C PRO A 16 12.08 -5.83 -32.58
N LEU A 17 11.13 -6.47 -31.89
CA LEU A 17 11.18 -6.66 -30.44
C LEU A 17 12.49 -7.39 -30.11
N CYS A 18 13.46 -6.68 -29.53
CA CYS A 18 14.52 -7.32 -28.77
C CYS A 18 13.88 -7.87 -27.49
N LEU A 19 13.60 -9.17 -27.52
CA LEU A 19 13.19 -9.98 -26.39
C LEU A 19 14.37 -10.09 -25.41
N ASN A 20 14.59 -9.06 -24.59
CA ASN A 20 15.40 -9.23 -23.38
C ASN A 20 14.48 -9.82 -22.30
N ILE A 21 14.36 -11.15 -22.35
CA ILE A 21 13.92 -11.96 -21.23
C ILE A 21 14.90 -11.67 -20.09
N LEU A 22 14.48 -10.83 -19.13
CA LEU A 22 15.11 -10.79 -17.82
C LEU A 22 14.79 -12.13 -17.16
N THR A 23 15.67 -13.11 -17.38
CA THR A 23 15.77 -14.25 -16.50
C THR A 23 16.10 -13.71 -15.10
N PHE A 24 15.13 -13.78 -14.20
CA PHE A 24 15.38 -13.61 -12.77
C PHE A 24 16.38 -14.69 -12.36
N HIS A 25 17.66 -14.33 -12.32
CA HIS A 25 18.67 -15.14 -11.67
C HIS A 25 18.32 -15.15 -10.18
N THR A 26 17.87 -16.30 -9.70
CA THR A 26 17.77 -16.62 -8.28
C THR A 26 19.17 -16.55 -7.67
N SER A 27 19.55 -15.37 -7.21
CA SER A 27 20.64 -15.23 -6.25
C SER A 27 20.09 -15.56 -4.87
N PRO A 28 20.79 -16.35 -4.04
CA PRO A 28 20.34 -16.71 -2.70
C PRO A 28 20.51 -15.49 -1.80
N LEU A 29 19.58 -14.55 -1.89
CA LEU A 29 19.47 -13.47 -0.92
C LEU A 29 19.02 -14.10 0.39
N HIS A 30 19.90 -13.99 1.37
CA HIS A 30 19.69 -14.32 2.78
C HIS A 30 18.23 -14.18 3.17
N THR A 31 17.65 -15.28 3.66
CA THR A 31 16.33 -15.33 4.27
C THR A 31 16.32 -14.36 5.45
N VAL A 32 15.93 -13.10 5.22
CA VAL A 32 15.47 -12.22 6.29
C VAL A 32 14.23 -12.91 6.82
N SER A 33 14.34 -13.52 8.00
CA SER A 33 13.22 -14.18 8.66
C SER A 33 12.08 -13.18 8.73
N ALA A 34 10.95 -13.51 8.08
CA ALA A 34 9.74 -12.71 8.15
C ALA A 34 9.46 -12.34 9.61
N MET A 35 9.09 -11.08 9.86
CA MET A 35 8.68 -10.68 11.20
C MET A 35 7.44 -11.47 11.56
N LYS A 36 7.60 -12.49 12.41
CA LYS A 36 6.49 -13.31 12.85
C LYS A 36 5.61 -12.48 13.78
N VAL A 37 4.30 -12.59 13.62
CA VAL A 37 3.32 -11.89 14.47
C VAL A 37 3.61 -12.13 15.96
N VAL A 38 4.00 -13.36 16.32
CA VAL A 38 4.40 -13.72 17.69
C VAL A 38 5.56 -12.89 18.25
N ASP A 39 6.56 -12.56 17.44
CA ASP A 39 7.72 -11.77 17.87
C ASP A 39 7.37 -10.28 17.90
N PHE A 40 6.50 -9.84 16.98
CA PHE A 40 5.98 -8.49 16.93
C PHE A 40 5.17 -8.14 18.18
N VAL A 41 4.20 -8.97 18.57
CA VAL A 41 3.33 -8.70 19.74
C VAL A 41 4.04 -8.75 21.08
N ARG A 42 5.23 -9.38 21.14
CA ARG A 42 6.06 -9.43 22.36
C ARG A 42 6.80 -8.13 22.65
N LYS A 43 6.88 -7.21 21.67
CA LYS A 43 7.56 -5.93 21.85
C LYS A 43 6.77 -5.06 22.85
N PRO A 44 7.39 -4.51 23.90
CA PRO A 44 6.67 -3.74 24.93
C PRO A 44 5.88 -2.56 24.37
N PHE A 45 6.39 -1.87 23.34
CA PHE A 45 5.68 -0.76 22.71
C PHE A 45 4.46 -1.21 21.90
N ILE A 46 4.47 -2.42 21.34
CA ILE A 46 3.30 -3.01 20.67
C ILE A 46 2.22 -3.36 21.69
N GLN A 47 2.61 -3.92 22.85
CA GLN A 47 1.68 -4.21 23.93
C GLN A 47 1.00 -2.93 24.46
N ARG A 48 1.77 -1.84 24.61
CA ARG A 48 1.21 -0.53 24.95
C ARG A 48 0.27 -0.02 23.85
N ALA A 49 0.67 -0.14 22.59
CA ALA A 49 -0.16 0.28 21.47
C ALA A 49 -1.52 -0.45 21.41
N CYS A 50 -1.51 -1.76 21.67
CA CYS A 50 -2.71 -2.58 21.77
C CYS A 50 -3.59 -2.26 22.99
N ALA A 51 -3.01 -1.72 24.07
CA ALA A 51 -3.74 -1.30 25.26
C ALA A 51 -4.38 0.10 25.11
N GLU A 52 -3.74 0.99 24.35
CA GLU A 52 -4.19 2.38 24.13
C GLU A 52 -4.35 2.72 22.63
N PRO A 53 -5.14 1.95 21.86
CA PRO A 53 -5.16 2.00 20.40
C PRO A 53 -5.72 3.32 19.84
N HIS A 54 -6.27 4.19 20.69
CA HIS A 54 -6.90 5.46 20.34
C HIS A 54 -5.95 6.66 20.47
N THR A 55 -4.63 6.43 20.59
CA THR A 55 -3.62 7.47 20.69
C THR A 55 -2.73 7.49 19.44
N ILE A 56 -2.31 8.66 18.97
CA ILE A 56 -1.41 8.82 17.81
C ILE A 56 -0.12 8.00 18.01
N PRO A 57 0.58 8.09 19.16
CA PRO A 57 1.75 7.25 19.47
C PRO A 57 1.51 5.75 19.28
N SER A 58 0.34 5.24 19.69
CA SER A 58 0.03 3.81 19.61
C SER A 58 -0.18 3.35 18.17
N VAL A 59 -0.92 4.12 17.38
CA VAL A 59 -1.12 3.79 15.95
C VAL A 59 0.19 3.83 15.20
N VAL A 60 1.01 4.87 15.40
CA VAL A 60 2.33 5.00 14.76
C VAL A 60 3.25 3.86 15.19
N SER A 61 3.31 3.56 16.50
CA SER A 61 4.19 2.51 17.03
C SER A 61 3.80 1.12 16.54
N PHE A 62 2.49 0.85 16.50
CA PHE A 62 1.96 -0.40 15.97
C PHE A 62 2.27 -0.52 14.49
N PHE A 63 1.81 0.45 13.70
CA PHE A 63 1.86 0.31 12.25
C PHE A 63 3.29 0.36 11.69
N PHE A 64 4.18 1.19 12.24
CA PHE A 64 5.56 1.34 11.77
C PHE A 64 6.59 0.52 12.57
N GLY A 65 6.16 -0.25 13.57
CA GLY A 65 7.02 -1.21 14.26
C GLY A 65 8.16 -0.61 15.08
N LEU A 66 7.94 0.58 15.67
CA LEU A 66 8.92 1.25 16.53
C LEU A 66 8.32 1.74 17.84
N ASP A 67 9.17 2.00 18.85
CA ASP A 67 8.77 2.81 19.99
C ASP A 67 8.93 4.30 19.66
N CYS A 68 7.81 5.01 19.44
CA CYS A 68 7.84 6.44 19.12
C CYS A 68 8.40 7.33 20.26
N HIS A 69 8.57 6.81 21.48
CA HIS A 69 9.20 7.51 22.58
C HIS A 69 10.72 7.29 22.64
N ASP A 70 11.26 6.40 21.79
CA ASP A 70 12.69 6.13 21.67
C ASP A 70 13.26 6.89 20.45
N PRO A 71 14.01 7.99 20.66
CA PRO A 71 14.55 8.78 19.55
C PRO A 71 15.47 7.99 18.62
N ALA A 72 16.15 6.94 19.11
CA ALA A 72 17.02 6.11 18.28
C ALA A 72 16.19 5.24 17.34
N GLN A 73 15.04 4.74 17.79
CA GLN A 73 14.12 4.01 16.92
C GLN A 73 13.38 4.92 15.95
N VAL A 74 12.99 6.13 16.36
CA VAL A 74 12.44 7.14 15.44
C VAL A 74 13.43 7.47 14.33
N GLN A 75 14.72 7.64 14.67
CA GLN A 75 15.77 7.83 13.69
C GLN A 75 15.88 6.63 12.74
N ALA A 76 16.10 5.43 13.27
CA ALA A 76 16.37 4.25 12.45
C ALA A 76 15.16 3.78 11.61
N GLN A 77 13.95 3.78 12.19
CA GLN A 77 12.77 3.21 11.55
C GLN A 77 12.01 4.22 10.70
N LEU A 78 11.87 5.47 11.17
CA LEU A 78 11.14 6.49 10.43
C LEU A 78 12.06 7.32 9.54
N ARG A 79 13.03 8.05 10.11
CA ARG A 79 13.86 9.00 9.33
C ARG A 79 14.74 8.32 8.30
N ASP A 80 15.39 7.23 8.70
CA ASP A 80 16.26 6.45 7.82
C ASP A 80 15.47 5.41 7.00
N GLY A 81 14.15 5.31 7.22
CA GLY A 81 13.26 4.44 6.47
C GLY A 81 13.35 2.95 6.81
N GLY A 82 13.94 2.56 7.94
CA GLY A 82 14.07 1.15 8.33
C GLY A 82 12.75 0.40 8.42
N ALA A 83 11.65 1.08 8.75
CA ALA A 83 10.31 0.48 8.80
C ALA A 83 9.89 -0.10 7.45
N LEU A 84 10.33 0.53 6.34
CA LEU A 84 10.02 0.09 4.98
C LEU A 84 10.48 -1.35 4.72
N THR A 85 11.60 -1.74 5.32
CA THR A 85 12.12 -3.10 5.22
C THR A 85 11.57 -4.00 6.31
N THR A 86 11.57 -3.54 7.57
CA THR A 86 11.28 -4.41 8.72
C THR A 86 9.80 -4.79 8.83
N MET A 87 8.89 -3.93 8.39
CA MET A 87 7.44 -4.14 8.49
C MET A 87 6.79 -4.63 7.20
N LYS A 88 7.54 -4.71 6.09
CA LYS A 88 7.05 -5.06 4.75
C LYS A 88 6.15 -6.29 4.75
N ASP A 89 6.56 -7.36 5.44
CA ASP A 89 5.82 -8.61 5.45
C ASP A 89 4.49 -8.49 6.21
N LEU A 90 4.47 -7.79 7.35
CA LEU A 90 3.23 -7.55 8.10
C LEU A 90 2.25 -6.70 7.30
N TRP A 91 2.75 -5.70 6.55
CA TRP A 91 1.90 -4.83 5.72
C TRP A 91 1.32 -5.55 4.51
N PHE A 92 2.15 -6.25 3.73
CA PHE A 92 1.74 -6.74 2.40
C PHE A 92 1.51 -8.24 2.30
N ALA A 93 2.18 -9.06 3.13
CA ALA A 93 1.87 -10.49 3.18
C ALA A 93 0.65 -10.74 4.09
N GLY A 94 0.52 -9.94 5.16
CA GLY A 94 -0.58 -10.05 6.11
C GLY A 94 -0.67 -11.43 6.74
N GLY A 95 -1.89 -11.98 6.82
CA GLY A 95 -2.17 -13.30 7.36
C GLY A 95 -3.18 -13.26 8.50
N SER A 96 -3.86 -14.39 8.73
CA SER A 96 -4.96 -14.48 9.70
C SER A 96 -4.57 -14.06 11.11
N GLU A 97 -3.33 -14.33 11.54
CA GLU A 97 -2.81 -13.91 12.84
C GLU A 97 -2.71 -12.39 12.97
N TYR A 98 -2.20 -11.70 11.94
CA TYR A 98 -2.06 -10.25 11.94
C TYR A 98 -3.41 -9.56 11.74
N ASP A 99 -4.27 -10.10 10.87
CA ASP A 99 -5.63 -9.62 10.68
C ASP A 99 -6.43 -9.70 11.99
N GLN A 100 -6.32 -10.80 12.73
CA GLN A 100 -6.95 -10.96 14.04
C GLN A 100 -6.37 -9.97 15.07
N LEU A 101 -5.07 -9.70 15.06
CA LEU A 101 -4.45 -8.70 15.92
C LEU A 101 -5.01 -7.30 15.65
N CYS A 102 -5.10 -6.90 14.38
CA CYS A 102 -5.70 -5.64 13.95
C CYS A 102 -7.17 -5.55 14.35
N ALA A 103 -7.97 -6.60 14.08
CA ALA A 103 -9.39 -6.65 14.43
C ALA A 103 -9.62 -6.54 15.94
N THR A 104 -8.83 -7.26 16.73
CA THR A 104 -9.00 -7.33 18.19
C THR A 104 -8.72 -5.98 18.86
N HIS A 105 -7.70 -5.25 18.40
CA HIS A 105 -7.23 -4.06 19.11
C HIS A 105 -7.63 -2.74 18.44
N PHE A 106 -7.81 -2.71 17.12
CA PHE A 106 -7.97 -1.46 16.38
C PHE A 106 -9.34 -1.30 15.72
N ALA A 107 -10.23 -2.30 15.68
CA ALA A 107 -11.52 -2.19 14.98
C ALA A 107 -12.35 -0.96 15.41
N ASP A 108 -12.46 -0.71 16.71
CA ASP A 108 -13.21 0.44 17.21
C ASP A 108 -12.49 1.78 16.95
N THR A 109 -11.16 1.80 17.03
CA THR A 109 -10.36 2.98 16.65
C THR A 109 -10.50 3.29 15.16
N ILE A 110 -10.49 2.27 14.29
CA ILE A 110 -10.66 2.44 12.84
C ILE A 110 -12.03 3.06 12.56
N ARG A 111 -13.10 2.52 13.17
CA ARG A 111 -14.45 3.11 13.08
C ARG A 111 -14.48 4.54 13.60
N ALA A 112 -13.80 4.84 14.71
CA ALA A 112 -13.71 6.18 15.27
C ALA A 112 -13.00 7.15 14.31
N ALA A 113 -11.90 6.73 13.69
CA ALA A 113 -11.17 7.50 12.69
C ALA A 113 -12.02 7.77 11.44
N GLY A 114 -12.62 6.71 10.87
CA GLY A 114 -13.46 6.80 9.67
C GLY A 114 -14.69 7.71 9.86
N ASN A 115 -15.24 7.76 11.07
CA ASN A 115 -16.36 8.64 11.45
C ASN A 115 -15.93 10.03 11.95
N GLY A 116 -14.62 10.35 11.87
CA GLY A 116 -14.03 11.62 12.28
C GLY A 116 -14.10 11.90 13.79
N GLN A 117 -14.32 10.88 14.63
CA GLN A 117 -14.41 11.03 16.08
C GLN A 117 -13.06 11.38 16.70
N LEU A 118 -11.96 10.76 16.23
CA LEU A 118 -10.61 11.04 16.74
C LEU A 118 -10.25 12.52 16.54
N ALA A 119 -10.46 13.04 15.32
CA ALA A 119 -10.25 14.44 14.99
C ALA A 119 -11.11 15.44 15.79
N ARG A 120 -12.32 15.03 16.21
CA ARG A 120 -13.18 15.87 17.07
C ARG A 120 -12.71 15.89 18.53
N ASN A 121 -12.15 14.77 18.99
CA ASN A 121 -11.72 14.62 20.38
C ASN A 121 -10.34 15.26 20.63
N ASP A 122 -9.45 15.21 19.64
CA ASP A 122 -8.11 15.76 19.73
C ASP A 122 -7.69 16.38 18.37
N PRO A 123 -7.49 17.71 18.30
CA PRO A 123 -7.07 18.38 17.08
C PRO A 123 -5.71 17.91 16.53
N ALA A 124 -4.86 17.27 17.35
CA ALA A 124 -3.56 16.76 16.90
C ALA A 124 -3.70 15.75 15.75
N TRP A 125 -4.81 15.00 15.69
CA TRP A 125 -5.10 14.06 14.61
C TRP A 125 -5.22 14.73 13.23
N THR A 126 -5.52 16.03 13.17
CA THR A 126 -5.65 16.77 11.91
C THR A 126 -4.62 17.88 11.74
N GLN A 127 -3.92 18.27 12.81
CA GLN A 127 -2.95 19.37 12.80
C GLN A 127 -1.49 18.92 12.80
N GLN A 128 -1.22 17.66 13.13
CA GLN A 128 0.13 17.10 13.13
C GLN A 128 0.27 16.04 12.05
N VAL A 129 1.41 16.01 11.36
CA VAL A 129 1.69 15.01 10.30
C VAL A 129 1.48 13.59 10.82
N ASP A 130 2.04 13.26 12.00
CA ASP A 130 1.86 11.96 12.65
C ASP A 130 0.38 11.61 12.87
N GLY A 131 -0.42 12.60 13.30
CA GLY A 131 -1.85 12.43 13.54
C GLY A 131 -2.62 12.14 12.25
N VAL A 132 -2.33 12.91 11.19
CA VAL A 132 -3.00 12.73 9.89
C VAL A 132 -2.60 11.39 9.26
N VAL A 133 -1.32 11.01 9.34
CA VAL A 133 -0.82 9.71 8.89
C VAL A 133 -1.44 8.57 9.71
N ALA A 134 -1.54 8.72 11.03
CA ALA A 134 -2.19 7.72 11.89
C ALA A 134 -3.66 7.51 11.49
N GLN A 135 -4.42 8.56 11.20
CA GLN A 135 -5.79 8.42 10.66
C GLN A 135 -5.79 7.74 9.29
N LEU A 136 -4.85 8.12 8.42
CA LEU A 136 -4.73 7.54 7.08
C LEU A 136 -4.52 6.03 7.16
N VAL A 137 -3.54 5.57 7.95
CA VAL A 137 -3.24 4.13 8.07
C VAL A 137 -4.35 3.36 8.79
N LEU A 138 -5.08 3.98 9.73
CA LEU A 138 -6.27 3.36 10.32
C LEU A 138 -7.36 3.12 9.27
N CYS A 139 -7.68 4.15 8.48
CA CYS A 139 -8.77 4.11 7.51
C CYS A 139 -8.43 3.28 6.27
N ASP A 140 -7.18 3.30 5.83
CA ASP A 140 -6.74 2.62 4.61
C ASP A 140 -6.19 1.23 4.93
N GLN A 141 -5.09 1.15 5.66
CA GLN A 141 -4.30 -0.08 5.83
C GLN A 141 -4.91 -1.01 6.87
N LEU A 142 -5.06 -0.55 8.11
CA LEU A 142 -5.56 -1.38 9.20
C LEU A 142 -7.01 -1.81 8.98
N ALA A 143 -7.83 -1.02 8.30
CA ALA A 143 -9.18 -1.42 7.88
C ALA A 143 -9.16 -2.66 6.97
N ARG A 144 -8.23 -2.71 5.99
CA ARG A 144 -8.08 -3.84 5.06
C ARG A 144 -7.64 -5.13 5.77
N ASN A 145 -6.86 -5.03 6.84
CA ASN A 145 -6.51 -6.17 7.69
C ASN A 145 -7.64 -6.56 8.65
N ALA A 146 -8.15 -5.61 9.44
CA ALA A 146 -9.13 -5.86 10.50
C ALA A 146 -10.47 -6.39 9.98
N PHE A 147 -10.84 -6.01 8.75
CA PHE A 147 -12.14 -6.32 8.15
C PHE A 147 -12.02 -7.10 6.84
N ARG A 148 -10.89 -7.80 6.63
CA ARG A 148 -10.58 -8.52 5.38
C ARG A 148 -11.76 -9.37 4.90
N GLY A 149 -12.05 -9.31 3.60
CA GLY A 149 -13.12 -10.08 2.97
C GLY A 149 -14.53 -9.53 3.22
N THR A 150 -14.68 -8.42 3.95
CA THR A 150 -15.96 -7.77 4.20
C THR A 150 -16.03 -6.40 3.51
N PRO A 151 -17.24 -5.85 3.26
CA PRO A 151 -17.39 -4.48 2.76
C PRO A 151 -16.78 -3.40 3.66
N GLU A 152 -16.64 -3.67 4.97
CA GLU A 152 -16.09 -2.69 5.92
C GLU A 152 -14.60 -2.41 5.67
N ALA A 153 -13.86 -3.33 5.04
CA ALA A 153 -12.46 -3.12 4.64
C ALA A 153 -12.26 -1.91 3.71
N TYR A 154 -13.31 -1.51 2.98
CA TYR A 154 -13.28 -0.41 2.00
C TYR A 154 -14.19 0.76 2.41
N ALA A 155 -14.91 0.64 3.54
CA ALA A 155 -15.88 1.64 3.99
C ALA A 155 -15.24 3.00 4.31
N TYR A 156 -13.92 3.01 4.55
CA TYR A 156 -13.16 4.18 4.97
C TYR A 156 -12.20 4.73 3.90
N ASP A 157 -12.30 4.24 2.66
CA ASP A 157 -11.49 4.72 1.53
C ASP A 157 -11.68 6.23 1.28
N GLN A 158 -12.92 6.72 1.31
CA GLN A 158 -13.19 8.15 1.10
C GLN A 158 -12.58 9.05 2.20
N PRO A 159 -12.73 8.75 3.51
CA PRO A 159 -11.94 9.38 4.56
C PRO A 159 -10.42 9.33 4.33
N ALA A 160 -9.87 8.15 3.99
CA ALA A 160 -8.45 7.98 3.73
C ALA A 160 -7.96 8.87 2.59
N LEU A 161 -8.65 8.88 1.45
CA LEU A 161 -8.29 9.70 0.28
C LEU A 161 -8.35 11.20 0.58
N ARG A 162 -9.28 11.67 1.43
CA ARG A 162 -9.28 13.08 1.86
C ARG A 162 -8.03 13.41 2.67
N LEU A 163 -7.65 12.54 3.61
CA LEU A 163 -6.43 12.70 4.41
C LEU A 163 -5.17 12.66 3.53
N ALA A 164 -5.12 11.75 2.54
CA ALA A 164 -4.04 11.67 1.57
C ALA A 164 -3.89 12.98 0.77
N ARG A 165 -5.00 13.55 0.27
CA ARG A 165 -4.97 14.84 -0.45
C ARG A 165 -4.51 16.00 0.43
N THR A 166 -4.91 16.03 1.71
CA THR A 166 -4.39 16.99 2.70
C THR A 166 -2.90 16.82 2.90
N LEU A 167 -2.43 15.60 3.21
CA LEU A 167 -1.01 15.29 3.38
C LEU A 167 -0.19 15.69 2.15
N HIS A 168 -0.67 15.37 0.96
CA HIS A 168 0.00 15.72 -0.29
C HIS A 168 0.13 17.25 -0.46
N THR A 169 -0.94 18.00 -0.19
CA THR A 169 -0.92 19.47 -0.27
C THR A 169 0.13 20.06 0.68
N ASP A 170 0.10 19.62 1.94
CA ASP A 170 1.00 20.11 2.98
C ASP A 170 2.46 19.68 2.72
N TYR A 171 2.65 18.45 2.21
CA TYR A 171 3.94 17.92 1.81
C TYR A 171 4.56 18.69 0.64
N ARG A 172 3.76 19.03 -0.38
CA ARG A 172 4.22 19.91 -1.48
C ARG A 172 4.63 21.29 -0.95
N ALA A 173 3.86 21.85 0.00
CA ALA A 173 4.21 23.12 0.63
C ALA A 173 5.51 23.02 1.44
N SER A 174 5.73 21.94 2.18
CA SER A 174 6.95 21.74 2.98
C SER A 174 8.20 21.56 2.13
N ARG A 175 8.09 21.00 0.92
CA ARG A 175 9.20 20.90 -0.05
C ARG A 175 9.69 22.28 -0.52
N VAL A 176 8.78 23.24 -0.66
CA VAL A 176 9.10 24.61 -1.08
C VAL A 176 9.67 25.43 0.08
N ALA A 177 9.15 25.21 1.29
CA ALA A 177 9.61 25.84 2.52
C ALA A 177 10.87 25.15 3.08
N SER A 178 11.99 25.27 2.37
CA SER A 178 13.29 24.75 2.82
C SER A 178 13.70 25.34 4.19
N ALA A 179 14.16 24.47 5.10
CA ALA A 179 15.09 24.74 6.22
C ALA A 179 14.63 24.73 7.71
N SER A 180 13.66 23.91 8.13
CA SER A 180 13.67 23.49 9.54
C SER A 180 13.04 22.11 9.77
N ARG A 181 13.88 21.09 9.91
CA ARG A 181 13.47 19.73 10.31
C ARG A 181 13.47 19.65 11.83
N THR A 182 12.34 19.97 12.46
CA THR A 182 12.08 19.64 13.87
C THR A 182 11.54 18.21 13.98
N ILE A 183 11.71 17.57 15.14
CA ILE A 183 11.33 16.16 15.34
C ILE A 183 9.86 15.86 15.06
N GLN A 184 8.98 16.83 15.29
CA GLN A 184 7.55 16.73 15.03
C GLN A 184 7.21 17.41 13.70
N GLY A 185 6.34 16.78 12.89
CA GLY A 185 5.85 17.34 11.62
C GLY A 185 6.70 17.01 10.40
N GLU A 186 7.54 15.97 10.46
CA GLU A 186 8.32 15.51 9.32
C GLU A 186 7.55 14.50 8.46
N TYR A 187 7.71 14.60 7.15
CA TYR A 187 7.29 13.58 6.21
C TYR A 187 8.38 12.51 6.12
N HIS A 188 8.34 11.54 7.04
CA HIS A 188 9.26 10.42 7.04
C HIS A 188 9.04 9.52 5.80
N PRO A 189 10.08 8.86 5.25
CA PRO A 189 9.92 7.95 4.12
C PRO A 189 8.79 6.92 4.27
N PRO A 190 8.58 6.26 5.43
CA PRO A 190 7.43 5.38 5.61
C PRO A 190 6.08 6.10 5.52
N TYR A 191 5.97 7.35 5.99
CA TYR A 191 4.73 8.10 5.90
C TYR A 191 4.41 8.46 4.45
N VAL A 192 5.42 8.89 3.69
CA VAL A 192 5.28 9.19 2.26
C VAL A 192 4.92 7.93 1.48
N ALA A 193 5.51 6.79 1.83
CA ALA A 193 5.18 5.50 1.21
C ALA A 193 3.69 5.13 1.38
N PHE A 194 3.09 5.38 2.55
CA PHE A 194 1.66 5.10 2.76
C PHE A 194 0.72 6.19 2.25
N LEU A 195 1.21 7.42 2.08
CA LEU A 195 0.52 8.42 1.26
C LEU A 195 0.39 7.93 -0.19
N VAL A 196 1.49 7.43 -0.76
CA VAL A 196 1.50 6.83 -2.11
C VAL A 196 0.53 5.64 -2.18
N THR A 197 0.61 4.69 -1.24
CA THR A 197 -0.28 3.53 -1.22
C THR A 197 -1.76 3.91 -1.09
N ALA A 198 -2.10 4.93 -0.30
CA ALA A 198 -3.48 5.38 -0.21
C ALA A 198 -3.99 5.95 -1.56
N PHE A 199 -3.15 6.70 -2.29
CA PHE A 199 -3.52 7.16 -3.63
C PHE A 199 -3.63 6.03 -4.65
N MET A 200 -2.78 5.00 -4.56
CA MET A 200 -2.92 3.77 -5.37
C MET A 200 -4.28 3.09 -5.17
N HIS A 201 -5.00 3.34 -4.07
CA HIS A 201 -6.33 2.78 -3.86
C HIS A 201 -7.47 3.65 -4.41
N SER A 202 -7.16 4.80 -5.00
CA SER A 202 -8.14 5.71 -5.59
C SER A 202 -8.61 5.23 -6.97
N GLU A 203 -9.88 5.42 -7.27
CA GLU A 203 -10.42 5.23 -8.63
C GLU A 203 -10.42 6.57 -9.41
N VAL A 204 -9.48 7.48 -9.10
CA VAL A 204 -9.38 8.82 -9.69
C VAL A 204 -7.98 9.06 -10.26
N LEU A 205 -7.89 9.23 -11.59
CA LEU A 205 -6.60 9.38 -12.28
C LEU A 205 -5.73 10.54 -11.80
N THR A 206 -6.31 11.65 -11.32
CA THR A 206 -5.51 12.77 -10.80
C THR A 206 -4.78 12.43 -9.50
N ASP A 207 -5.26 11.45 -8.73
CA ASP A 207 -4.54 10.97 -7.55
C ASP A 207 -3.29 10.16 -7.96
N HIS A 208 -3.35 9.41 -9.08
CA HIS A 208 -2.20 8.70 -9.67
C HIS A 208 -1.15 9.66 -10.27
N GLU A 209 -1.58 10.81 -10.79
CA GLU A 209 -0.66 11.89 -11.20
C GLU A 209 0.12 12.46 -9.99
N ALA A 210 -0.55 12.60 -8.84
CA ALA A 210 0.11 13.00 -7.59
C ALA A 210 1.15 11.96 -7.14
N VAL A 211 0.86 10.66 -7.26
CA VAL A 211 1.85 9.61 -6.97
C VAL A 211 3.08 9.75 -7.85
N THR A 212 2.91 10.02 -9.15
CA THR A 212 4.03 10.22 -10.08
C THR A 212 4.93 11.39 -9.63
N GLU A 213 4.34 12.52 -9.22
CA GLU A 213 5.08 13.66 -8.66
C GLU A 213 5.82 13.29 -7.36
N ILE A 214 5.18 12.50 -6.49
CA ILE A 214 5.79 12.08 -5.22
C ILE A 214 7.00 11.18 -5.47
N LEU A 215 6.83 10.13 -6.27
CA LEU A 215 7.87 9.14 -6.55
C LEU A 215 9.08 9.75 -7.27
N GLN A 216 8.86 10.65 -8.23
CA GLN A 216 9.96 11.35 -8.89
C GLN A 216 10.79 12.14 -7.88
N HIS A 217 10.13 12.92 -7.01
CA HIS A 217 10.83 13.72 -6.00
C HIS A 217 11.59 12.86 -5.00
N GLU A 218 10.98 11.78 -4.49
CA GLU A 218 11.64 10.92 -3.50
C GLU A 218 12.87 10.22 -4.09
N ARG A 219 12.82 9.78 -5.36
CA ARG A 219 13.99 9.24 -6.07
C ARG A 219 15.14 10.24 -6.19
N GLU A 220 14.83 11.52 -6.35
CA GLU A 220 15.82 12.59 -6.51
C GLU A 220 16.40 13.09 -5.18
N THR A 221 15.64 12.99 -4.09
CA THR A 221 15.95 13.68 -2.82
C THR A 221 16.25 12.76 -1.64
N THR A 222 15.87 11.47 -1.72
CA THR A 222 16.17 10.51 -0.66
C THR A 222 17.53 9.83 -0.84
N PRO A 223 18.14 9.36 0.26
CA PRO A 223 19.36 8.56 0.21
C PRO A 223 19.22 7.33 -0.70
N GLU A 224 20.35 6.93 -1.31
CA GLU A 224 20.42 5.82 -2.27
C GLU A 224 19.86 4.49 -1.73
N HIS A 225 20.01 4.23 -0.42
CA HIS A 225 19.50 3.01 0.20
C HIS A 225 17.97 2.88 0.18
N LEU A 226 17.23 3.96 -0.11
CA LEU A 226 15.78 3.95 -0.26
C LEU A 226 15.32 3.86 -1.73
N HIS A 227 16.23 3.96 -2.70
CA HIS A 227 15.85 4.00 -4.12
C HIS A 227 15.15 2.74 -4.60
N ASP A 228 15.57 1.57 -4.09
CA ASP A 228 14.91 0.30 -4.44
C ASP A 228 13.47 0.24 -3.92
N TRP A 229 13.19 0.85 -2.77
CA TRP A 229 11.82 0.97 -2.27
C TRP A 229 10.95 1.84 -3.18
N TRP A 230 11.48 2.98 -3.62
CA TRP A 230 10.73 3.87 -4.51
C TRP A 230 10.49 3.26 -5.89
N ARG A 231 11.47 2.53 -6.44
CA ARG A 231 11.29 1.73 -7.66
C ARG A 231 10.24 0.65 -7.48
N TYR A 232 10.26 -0.03 -6.33
CA TYR A 232 9.25 -1.02 -5.98
C TYR A 232 7.85 -0.38 -5.99
N GLN A 233 7.63 0.74 -5.29
CA GLN A 233 6.34 1.44 -5.32
C GLN A 233 5.93 1.91 -6.71
N GLU A 234 6.87 2.38 -7.52
CA GLU A 234 6.61 2.81 -8.91
C GLU A 234 6.06 1.66 -9.77
N THR A 235 6.53 0.43 -9.57
CA THR A 235 5.97 -0.76 -10.24
C THR A 235 4.50 -0.98 -9.87
N PHE A 236 4.16 -0.95 -8.57
CA PHE A 236 2.76 -1.11 -8.14
C PHE A 236 1.88 0.04 -8.62
N GLU A 237 2.39 1.27 -8.63
CA GLU A 237 1.64 2.43 -9.10
C GLU A 237 1.25 2.27 -10.57
N GLN A 238 2.18 1.82 -11.41
CA GLN A 238 1.91 1.58 -12.83
C GLN A 238 0.80 0.54 -13.00
N GLU A 239 0.87 -0.58 -12.28
CA GLU A 239 -0.19 -1.60 -12.32
C GLU A 239 -1.56 -1.07 -11.89
N HIS A 240 -1.61 -0.27 -10.81
CA HIS A 240 -2.87 0.31 -10.33
C HIS A 240 -3.43 1.35 -11.30
N ARG A 241 -2.56 2.23 -11.82
CA ARG A 241 -2.91 3.26 -12.79
C ARG A 241 -3.44 2.64 -14.08
N ASP A 242 -2.80 1.60 -14.60
CA ASP A 242 -3.22 0.92 -15.84
C ASP A 242 -4.65 0.37 -15.72
N VAL A 243 -5.00 -0.20 -14.56
CA VAL A 243 -6.35 -0.70 -14.28
C VAL A 243 -7.36 0.44 -14.22
N VAL A 244 -7.04 1.54 -13.53
CA VAL A 244 -7.92 2.71 -13.41
C VAL A 244 -8.04 3.45 -14.75
N GLU A 245 -7.00 3.51 -15.56
CA GLU A 245 -7.04 4.10 -16.91
C GLU A 245 -7.90 3.25 -17.84
N ARG A 246 -7.81 1.93 -17.75
CA ARG A 246 -8.59 1.01 -18.57
C ARG A 246 -10.07 0.99 -18.20
N PHE A 247 -10.40 0.87 -16.93
CA PHE A 247 -11.78 0.61 -16.47
C PHE A 247 -12.44 1.82 -15.77
N GLY A 248 -11.66 2.84 -15.41
CA GLY A 248 -12.13 3.96 -14.59
C GLY A 248 -12.37 3.59 -13.11
N ARG A 249 -12.08 2.34 -12.72
CA ARG A 249 -12.37 1.76 -11.41
C ARG A 249 -11.64 0.44 -11.21
N TYR A 250 -11.76 -0.16 -10.03
CA TYR A 250 -11.26 -1.50 -9.72
C TYR A 250 -12.35 -2.57 -9.89
N PRO A 251 -12.28 -3.43 -10.92
CA PRO A 251 -13.33 -4.43 -11.18
C PRO A 251 -13.54 -5.42 -10.04
N HIS A 252 -12.46 -5.82 -9.35
CA HIS A 252 -12.53 -6.76 -8.21
C HIS A 252 -13.35 -6.21 -7.03
N ARG A 253 -13.60 -4.89 -6.97
CA ARG A 253 -14.44 -4.25 -5.94
C ARG A 253 -15.90 -4.10 -6.36
N ASN A 254 -16.28 -4.50 -7.58
CA ASN A 254 -17.62 -4.26 -8.11
C ASN A 254 -18.71 -4.87 -7.21
N ALA A 255 -18.59 -6.14 -6.82
CA ALA A 255 -19.56 -6.79 -5.95
C ALA A 255 -19.69 -6.07 -4.59
N LEU A 256 -18.56 -5.67 -3.99
CA LEU A 256 -18.52 -4.97 -2.71
C LEU A 256 -19.18 -3.59 -2.78
N HIS A 257 -19.04 -2.89 -3.91
CA HIS A 257 -19.68 -1.60 -4.17
C HIS A 257 -21.05 -1.71 -4.86
N GLN A 258 -21.63 -2.92 -4.95
CA GLN A 258 -22.94 -3.17 -5.59
C GLN A 258 -22.99 -2.66 -7.04
N ARG A 259 -21.86 -2.75 -7.75
CA ARG A 259 -21.73 -2.42 -9.18
C ARG A 259 -21.83 -3.69 -10.00
N GLN A 260 -22.50 -3.60 -11.15
CA GLN A 260 -22.45 -4.66 -12.14
C GLN A 260 -21.13 -4.56 -12.92
N SER A 261 -20.44 -5.69 -13.08
CA SER A 261 -19.28 -5.79 -13.96
C SER A 261 -19.70 -5.75 -15.42
N THR A 262 -18.87 -5.14 -16.26
CA THR A 262 -19.00 -5.23 -17.73
C THR A 262 -18.40 -6.54 -18.23
N PRO A 263 -18.73 -6.99 -19.46
CA PRO A 263 -18.09 -8.18 -20.03
C PRO A 263 -16.56 -8.09 -20.14
N GLU A 264 -16.02 -6.88 -20.32
CA GLU A 264 -14.56 -6.68 -20.36
C GLU A 264 -13.93 -6.81 -18.97
N GLU A 265 -14.62 -6.31 -17.95
CA GLU A 265 -14.21 -6.43 -16.55
C GLU A 265 -14.27 -7.89 -16.08
N GLU A 266 -15.32 -8.64 -16.46
CA GLU A 266 -15.44 -10.08 -16.18
C GLU A 266 -14.31 -10.86 -16.84
N ALA A 267 -14.06 -10.62 -18.14
CA ALA A 267 -12.97 -11.28 -18.85
C ALA A 267 -11.58 -10.98 -18.24
N TRP A 268 -11.38 -9.77 -17.71
CA TRP A 268 -10.15 -9.42 -17.01
C TRP A 268 -10.04 -10.11 -15.64
N LEU A 269 -11.14 -10.25 -14.90
CA LEU A 269 -11.17 -10.97 -13.63
C LEU A 269 -10.98 -12.48 -13.79
N ASP A 270 -11.43 -13.05 -14.90
CA ASP A 270 -11.29 -14.48 -15.22
C ASP A 270 -9.86 -14.86 -15.66
N ASP A 271 -9.08 -13.88 -16.15
CA ASP A 271 -7.67 -14.06 -16.57
C ASP A 271 -6.72 -14.06 -15.37
N THR A 272 -6.94 -15.02 -14.46
CA THR A 272 -6.20 -15.14 -13.19
C THR A 272 -4.69 -15.33 -13.35
N GLU A 273 -4.22 -15.82 -14.50
CA GLU A 273 -2.79 -15.96 -14.81
C GLU A 273 -2.10 -14.60 -15.04
N ASN A 274 -2.84 -13.59 -15.52
CA ASN A 274 -2.31 -12.26 -15.82
C ASN A 274 -2.84 -11.16 -14.89
N LEU A 275 -3.68 -11.51 -13.91
CA LEU A 275 -4.14 -10.56 -12.91
C LEU A 275 -2.97 -10.08 -12.02
N PRO A 276 -2.88 -8.77 -11.73
CA PRO A 276 -1.95 -8.27 -10.73
C PRO A 276 -2.18 -8.95 -9.38
N GLY A 277 -1.10 -9.31 -8.68
CA GLY A 277 -1.19 -10.09 -7.44
C GLY A 277 -2.05 -9.43 -6.35
N TRP A 278 -2.06 -8.09 -6.29
CA TRP A 278 -2.90 -7.34 -5.36
C TRP A 278 -4.39 -7.45 -5.68
N ALA A 279 -4.78 -7.56 -6.96
CA ALA A 279 -6.17 -7.77 -7.37
C ALA A 279 -6.58 -9.24 -7.12
N LEU A 280 -5.73 -10.17 -7.52
CA LEU A 280 -5.93 -11.61 -7.34
C LEU A 280 -6.12 -11.97 -5.86
N SER A 281 -5.30 -11.40 -4.97
CA SER A 281 -5.36 -11.66 -3.52
C SER A 281 -6.69 -11.27 -2.86
N GLN A 282 -7.52 -10.47 -3.54
CA GLN A 282 -8.80 -9.95 -3.05
C GLN A 282 -10.02 -10.66 -3.63
N LEU A 283 -9.84 -11.61 -4.55
CA LEU A 283 -10.95 -12.42 -5.06
C LEU A 283 -11.37 -13.44 -3.99
N GLN A 284 -12.69 -13.52 -3.75
CA GLN A 284 -13.27 -14.36 -2.69
C GLN A 284 -13.14 -15.85 -2.99
N ASP A 285 -13.15 -16.23 -4.26
CA ASP A 285 -12.99 -17.62 -4.72
C ASP A 285 -11.55 -17.83 -5.20
N ARG A 286 -10.61 -17.96 -4.25
CA ARG A 286 -9.35 -18.62 -4.60
C ARG A 286 -9.67 -20.08 -4.93
N PRO A 287 -9.25 -20.63 -6.09
CA PRO A 287 -8.87 -22.03 -6.05
C PRO A 287 -7.73 -22.09 -5.03
N GLU A 288 -7.91 -22.84 -3.94
CA GLU A 288 -6.78 -23.20 -3.09
C GLU A 288 -5.69 -23.71 -4.03
N CYS A 289 -4.54 -23.03 -4.08
CA CYS A 289 -3.35 -23.66 -4.63
C CYS A 289 -3.20 -24.93 -3.80
N ALA A 290 -3.56 -26.06 -4.39
CA ALA A 290 -3.30 -27.36 -3.83
C ALA A 290 -1.82 -27.33 -3.44
N GLU A 291 -1.54 -27.37 -2.14
CA GLU A 291 -0.25 -27.83 -1.70
C GLU A 291 -0.09 -29.18 -2.39
N ASP A 292 0.88 -29.28 -3.30
CA ASP A 292 1.33 -30.56 -3.84
C ASP A 292 1.84 -31.35 -2.64
N ASP A 293 0.92 -32.00 -1.94
CA ASP A 293 1.15 -33.13 -1.08
C ASP A 293 1.77 -34.18 -2.02
N VAL A 294 3.10 -34.12 -2.13
CA VAL A 294 3.89 -35.23 -2.62
C VAL A 294 3.64 -36.36 -1.63
N ALA A 295 2.57 -37.09 -1.90
CA ALA A 295 2.29 -38.38 -1.30
C ALA A 295 3.51 -39.24 -1.62
N VAL A 296 4.42 -39.34 -0.64
CA VAL A 296 5.47 -40.35 -0.61
C VAL A 296 4.72 -41.67 -0.49
N GLY A 297 4.42 -42.25 -1.65
CA GLY A 297 3.80 -43.54 -1.78
C GLY A 297 4.60 -44.56 -1.00
N THR A 298 3.99 -45.10 0.05
CA THR A 298 4.40 -46.36 0.67
C THR A 298 4.36 -47.43 -0.40
N ASN A 299 5.54 -47.87 -0.84
CA ASN A 299 5.68 -49.00 -1.75
C ASN A 299 5.40 -50.30 -0.95
N PRO A 300 4.44 -51.15 -1.34
CA PRO A 300 4.24 -52.44 -0.70
C PRO A 300 5.24 -53.47 -1.23
N SER A 301 5.99 -54.08 -0.31
CA SER A 301 6.55 -55.44 -0.31
C SER A 301 7.17 -56.03 -1.59
N ALA A 302 8.46 -56.36 -1.49
CA ALA A 302 9.02 -57.67 -1.83
C ALA A 302 10.06 -58.06 -0.77
#